data_AF-A0A1B6ISS1-F1
#
_entry.id   AF-A0A1B6ISS1-F1
#
_cell.length_a   1.000
_cell.length_b   1.000
_cell.length_c   1.000
_cell.angle_alpha   90.00
_cell.angle_beta   90.00
_cell.angle_gamma   90.00
#
_symmetry.space_group_name_H-M   'P 1'
#
loop_
_entity.id
_entity.type
_entity.pdbx_description
1 polymer ?
#
loop_
_entity_poly.entity_id
_entity_poly.type
_entity_poly.pdbx_seq_one_letter_code
_entity_poly.pdbx_strand_id
1 'polypeptide(L)'
;IVQVVALMATEAILQQHLHDPDRVTYKVFRVKKTSTLQELMDHFADAFKYPVEQLRIWPFGVRSNQTCRPTPLDLEADLHKNVQDISESQNPWNVFLECVSPDSGLTTLPPFDKDSDVLLFFKMYDPKAKRIYYCGHHYMPVISKVQELIPMLNERAGFPPDTELLLFEEIKPNLVERITNFNEPLEKVLEELMDGDIIVFQKKPRENRRHLPNATEPEVSTCREYFRDLFYRVEVTFCDKMIPNDPGFTMELSTRMNYQQLGSAVAQRVGTDPARLQFFKTQTYKDSPGN
;
A
#
# COMPACT_ATOMS: atom_id res chain seq x y z
N ILE A 1 10.69 -25.79 11.40
CA ILE A 1 10.21 -24.50 11.94
C ILE A 1 9.76 -23.66 10.74
N VAL A 2 8.63 -22.97 10.85
CA VAL A 2 8.16 -21.93 9.92
C VAL A 2 8.28 -20.60 10.64
N GLN A 3 8.86 -19.59 10.00
CA GLN A 3 8.81 -18.22 10.49
C GLN A 3 7.50 -17.60 10.04
N VAL A 4 6.62 -17.27 10.98
CA VAL A 4 5.37 -16.56 10.67
C VAL A 4 5.56 -15.09 11.01
N VAL A 5 5.29 -14.23 10.05
CA VAL A 5 5.56 -12.80 10.10
C VAL A 5 4.20 -12.11 10.07
N ALA A 6 3.76 -11.65 11.24
CA ALA A 6 2.43 -11.07 11.42
C ALA A 6 2.50 -9.55 11.38
N LEU A 7 1.65 -8.97 10.53
CA LEU A 7 1.35 -7.54 10.48
C LEU A 7 0.01 -7.30 11.16
N MET A 8 0.02 -6.66 12.34
CA MET A 8 -1.21 -6.31 13.03
C MET A 8 -1.90 -5.13 12.38
N ALA A 9 -3.22 -5.23 12.25
CA ALA A 9 -4.12 -4.16 11.79
C ALA A 9 -4.26 -3.00 12.80
N THR A 10 -3.17 -2.49 13.35
CA THR A 10 -3.21 -1.25 14.15
C THR A 10 -2.94 -0.05 13.26
N GLU A 11 -3.72 1.01 13.43
CA GLU A 11 -3.75 2.22 12.58
C GLU A 11 -2.36 2.81 12.27
N ALA A 12 -1.39 2.64 13.18
CA ALA A 12 -0.04 3.19 13.04
C ALA A 12 0.89 2.45 12.06
N ILE A 13 0.70 1.15 11.79
CA ILE A 13 1.65 0.36 10.98
C ILE A 13 1.34 0.43 9.48
N LEU A 14 0.05 0.51 9.13
CA LEU A 14 -0.41 0.57 7.74
C LEU A 14 -0.48 1.99 7.18
N GLN A 15 -0.50 3.01 8.05
CA GLN A 15 -0.51 4.45 7.68
C GLN A 15 0.59 4.87 6.71
N GLN A 16 1.65 4.08 6.58
CA GLN A 16 2.78 4.41 5.73
C GLN A 16 2.96 3.45 4.55
N HIS A 17 2.68 2.14 4.71
CA HIS A 17 3.02 1.15 3.70
C HIS A 17 2.10 -0.07 3.78
N LEU A 18 1.27 -0.31 2.76
CA LEU A 18 0.67 -1.63 2.58
C LEU A 18 1.71 -2.64 2.02
N HIS A 19 2.90 -2.18 1.61
CA HIS A 19 3.78 -2.92 0.70
C HIS A 19 5.27 -2.54 0.68
N ASP A 20 5.78 -1.85 1.70
CA ASP A 20 7.24 -1.63 1.81
C ASP A 20 7.79 -2.62 2.84
N PRO A 21 8.26 -3.81 2.42
CA PRO A 21 8.77 -4.82 3.34
C PRO A 21 9.99 -4.34 4.14
N ASP A 22 10.69 -3.30 3.67
CA ASP A 22 11.87 -2.74 4.35
C ASP A 22 11.50 -1.73 5.44
N ARG A 23 10.25 -1.23 5.45
CA ARG A 23 9.77 -0.21 6.40
C ARG A 23 8.68 -0.70 7.35
N VAL A 24 8.13 -1.88 7.12
CA VAL A 24 7.10 -2.47 7.99
C VAL A 24 7.74 -3.17 9.20
N THR A 25 7.22 -2.90 10.40
CA THR A 25 7.63 -3.63 11.60
C THR A 25 6.75 -4.87 11.76
N TYR A 26 7.34 -6.03 11.54
CA TYR A 26 6.65 -7.30 11.71
C TYR A 26 6.95 -7.94 13.06
N LYS A 27 5.98 -8.68 13.62
CA LYS A 27 6.24 -9.60 14.72
C LYS A 27 6.54 -10.98 14.16
N VAL A 28 7.74 -11.49 14.47
CA VAL A 28 8.21 -12.78 13.96
C VAL A 28 7.97 -13.87 14.99
N PHE A 29 7.25 -14.91 14.59
CA PHE A 29 6.96 -16.10 15.37
C PHE A 29 7.72 -17.30 14.79
N ARG A 30 8.34 -18.10 15.66
CA ARG A 30 8.97 -19.37 15.26
C ARG A 30 8.06 -20.51 15.67
N VAL A 31 7.45 -21.15 14.68
CA VAL A 31 6.39 -22.14 14.89
C VAL A 31 6.86 -23.50 14.38
N LYS A 32 6.48 -24.59 15.04
CA LYS A 32 6.80 -25.93 14.53
C LYS A 32 6.01 -26.16 13.23
N LYS A 33 6.62 -26.84 12.27
CA LYS A 33 5.95 -27.16 10.99
C LYS A 33 4.67 -27.99 11.19
N THR A 34 4.69 -28.84 12.21
CA THR A 34 3.61 -29.73 12.64
C THR A 34 2.65 -29.11 13.65
N SER A 35 2.83 -27.84 14.02
CA SER A 35 1.83 -27.16 14.85
C SER A 35 0.58 -26.93 14.03
N THR A 36 -0.58 -27.00 14.66
CA THR A 36 -1.86 -26.75 13.99
C THR A 36 -2.11 -25.25 13.82
N LEU A 37 -3.07 -24.88 12.95
CA LEU A 37 -3.53 -23.50 12.86
C LEU A 37 -4.12 -23.01 14.19
N GLN A 38 -4.87 -23.85 14.91
CA GLN A 38 -5.37 -23.50 16.25
C GLN A 38 -4.24 -23.11 17.21
N GLU A 39 -3.18 -23.92 17.31
CA GLU A 39 -2.03 -23.62 18.17
C GLU A 39 -1.35 -22.30 17.78
N LEU A 40 -1.31 -21.99 16.48
CA LEU A 40 -0.80 -20.71 15.99
C LEU A 40 -1.69 -19.55 16.41
N MET A 41 -3.01 -19.69 16.29
CA MET A 41 -3.97 -18.66 16.72
C MET A 41 -3.92 -18.43 18.23
N ASP A 42 -3.76 -19.49 19.03
CA ASP A 42 -3.56 -19.37 20.49
C ASP A 42 -2.26 -18.64 20.82
N HIS A 43 -1.18 -18.91 20.07
CA HIS A 43 0.07 -18.16 20.21
C HIS A 43 -0.09 -16.68 19.85
N PHE A 44 -0.86 -16.36 18.80
CA PHE A 44 -1.17 -14.97 18.46
C PHE A 44 -1.98 -14.30 19.57
N ALA A 45 -3.02 -14.97 20.07
CA ALA A 45 -3.86 -14.50 21.15
C ALA A 45 -3.04 -14.13 22.40
N ASP A 46 -2.16 -15.04 22.86
CA ASP A 46 -1.29 -14.76 24.00
C ASP A 46 -0.27 -13.64 23.71
N ALA A 47 0.32 -13.63 22.51
CA ALA A 47 1.37 -12.67 22.18
C ALA A 47 0.85 -11.25 21.97
N PHE A 48 -0.37 -11.09 21.46
CA PHE A 48 -1.00 -9.79 21.19
C PHE A 48 -2.01 -9.38 22.27
N LYS A 49 -2.33 -10.28 23.21
CA LYS A 49 -3.30 -10.06 24.30
C LYS A 49 -4.72 -9.79 23.78
N TYR A 50 -5.11 -10.54 22.74
CA TYR A 50 -6.46 -10.59 22.20
C TYR A 50 -7.03 -12.00 22.37
N PRO A 51 -8.32 -12.18 22.67
CA PRO A 51 -9.00 -13.45 22.50
C PRO A 51 -8.94 -13.93 21.04
N VAL A 52 -8.96 -15.24 20.82
CA VAL A 52 -8.91 -15.82 19.46
C VAL A 52 -10.10 -15.36 18.62
N GLU A 53 -11.27 -15.20 19.24
CA GLU A 53 -12.51 -14.75 18.59
C GLU A 53 -12.46 -13.28 18.12
N GLN A 54 -11.47 -12.53 18.61
CA GLN A 54 -11.18 -11.16 18.19
C GLN A 54 -10.11 -11.07 17.11
N LEU A 55 -9.59 -12.21 16.64
CA LEU A 55 -8.51 -12.30 15.65
C LEU A 55 -8.96 -13.02 14.39
N ARG A 56 -8.48 -12.54 13.23
CA ARG A 56 -8.63 -13.24 11.94
C ARG A 56 -7.34 -13.15 11.16
N ILE A 57 -6.88 -14.27 10.64
CA ILE A 57 -5.65 -14.38 9.87
C ILE A 57 -5.97 -14.29 8.37
N TRP A 58 -5.19 -13.48 7.67
CA TRP A 58 -5.25 -13.33 6.21
C TRP A 58 -3.85 -13.52 5.64
N PRO A 59 -3.53 -14.69 5.09
CA PRO A 59 -2.23 -14.92 4.45
C PRO A 59 -1.99 -13.92 3.33
N PHE A 60 -0.74 -13.49 3.14
CA PHE A 60 -0.37 -12.70 1.98
C PHE A 60 -0.09 -13.63 0.79
N GLY A 61 -0.87 -13.49 -0.28
CA GLY A 61 -0.71 -14.22 -1.53
C GLY A 61 -0.21 -13.33 -2.67
N VAL A 62 0.70 -13.84 -3.49
CA VAL A 62 1.17 -13.16 -4.71
C VAL A 62 0.20 -13.47 -5.86
N ARG A 63 -0.41 -12.43 -6.43
CA ARG A 63 -1.32 -12.53 -7.58
C ARG A 63 -0.54 -12.60 -8.90
N SER A 64 -1.23 -12.98 -9.99
CA SER A 64 -0.67 -13.05 -11.35
C SER A 64 -0.07 -11.73 -11.85
N ASN A 65 -0.58 -10.60 -11.34
CA ASN A 65 -0.10 -9.25 -11.65
C ASN A 65 1.09 -8.79 -10.78
N GLN A 66 1.70 -9.72 -10.01
CA GLN A 66 2.84 -9.51 -9.11
C GLN A 66 2.57 -8.62 -7.89
N THR A 67 1.31 -8.27 -7.62
CA THR A 67 0.95 -7.69 -6.33
C THR A 67 0.87 -8.78 -5.26
N CYS A 68 1.20 -8.46 -4.01
CA CYS A 68 0.91 -9.33 -2.88
C CYS A 68 -0.31 -8.77 -2.16
N ARG A 69 -1.33 -9.56 -1.83
CA ARG A 69 -2.51 -9.05 -1.12
C ARG A 69 -2.94 -10.04 -0.04
N PRO A 70 -3.61 -9.59 1.03
CA PRO A 70 -4.28 -10.49 1.94
C PRO A 70 -5.28 -11.36 1.17
N THR A 71 -5.27 -12.66 1.41
CA THR A 71 -6.18 -13.64 0.82
C THR A 71 -6.97 -14.35 1.92
N PRO A 72 -8.18 -14.85 1.63
CA PRO A 72 -8.97 -15.57 2.64
C PRO A 72 -8.28 -16.88 3.03
N LEU A 73 -8.48 -17.28 4.29
CA LEU A 73 -8.14 -18.61 4.80
C LEU A 73 -9.41 -19.20 5.41
N ASP A 74 -9.74 -20.45 5.07
CA ASP A 74 -10.91 -21.13 5.62
C ASP A 74 -10.57 -21.63 7.03
N LEU A 75 -10.73 -20.74 8.02
CA LEU A 75 -10.36 -21.00 9.40
C LEU A 75 -11.01 -22.28 9.96
N GLU A 76 -12.26 -22.56 9.61
CA GLU A 76 -12.99 -23.73 10.11
C GLU A 76 -12.48 -25.02 9.47
N ALA A 77 -12.29 -25.03 8.15
CA ALA A 77 -11.79 -26.20 7.43
C ALA A 77 -10.31 -26.49 7.70
N ASP A 78 -9.52 -25.45 7.99
CA ASP A 78 -8.06 -25.53 8.13
C ASP A 78 -7.58 -25.55 9.59
N LEU A 79 -8.47 -25.39 10.57
CA LEU A 79 -8.14 -25.22 11.99
C LEU A 79 -7.17 -26.27 12.55
N HIS A 80 -7.34 -27.52 12.12
CA HIS A 80 -6.56 -28.67 12.57
C HIS A 80 -5.45 -29.08 11.59
N LYS A 81 -5.31 -28.38 10.46
CA LYS A 81 -4.20 -28.62 9.53
C LYS A 81 -2.90 -28.05 10.09
N ASN A 82 -1.78 -28.62 9.65
CA ASN A 82 -0.47 -28.17 10.08
C ASN A 82 -0.11 -26.84 9.41
N VAL A 83 0.66 -26.01 10.12
CA VAL A 83 1.18 -24.73 9.61
C VAL A 83 1.98 -24.91 8.31
N GLN A 84 2.72 -26.01 8.16
CA GLN A 84 3.45 -26.30 6.92
C GLN A 84 2.53 -26.47 5.69
N ASP A 85 1.36 -27.08 5.89
CA ASP A 85 0.43 -27.40 4.80
C ASP A 85 -0.32 -26.13 4.38
N ILE A 86 -0.82 -25.36 5.35
CA ILE A 86 -1.54 -24.10 5.10
C ILE A 86 -0.63 -22.97 4.59
N SER A 87 0.67 -23.00 4.93
CA SER A 87 1.62 -22.00 4.44
C SER A 87 2.15 -22.31 3.05
N GLU A 88 1.74 -23.44 2.44
CA GLU A 88 2.18 -23.87 1.10
C GLU A 88 3.70 -23.83 0.92
N SER A 89 4.45 -24.25 1.95
CA SER A 89 5.92 -24.19 2.01
C SER A 89 6.55 -22.78 1.98
N GLN A 90 5.77 -21.70 2.09
CA GLN A 90 6.30 -20.35 2.30
C GLN A 90 7.05 -20.26 3.64
N ASN A 91 8.25 -19.68 3.62
CA ASN A 91 9.06 -19.46 4.82
C ASN A 91 10.07 -18.30 4.57
N PRO A 92 9.87 -17.11 5.15
CA PRO A 92 8.80 -16.77 6.09
C PRO A 92 7.41 -16.80 5.45
N TRP A 93 6.40 -17.18 6.24
CA TRP A 93 4.98 -17.06 5.90
C TRP A 93 4.46 -15.73 6.41
N ASN A 94 4.10 -14.83 5.49
CA ASN A 94 3.65 -13.48 5.82
C ASN A 94 2.12 -13.47 5.95
N VAL A 95 1.62 -12.91 7.05
CA VAL A 95 0.19 -12.87 7.33
C VAL A 95 -0.22 -11.49 7.82
N PHE A 96 -1.37 -11.01 7.36
CA PHE A 96 -2.08 -9.91 7.96
C PHE A 96 -2.96 -10.46 9.09
N LEU A 97 -2.73 -9.98 10.30
CA LEU A 97 -3.50 -10.38 11.48
C LEU A 97 -4.46 -9.24 11.82
N GLU A 98 -5.72 -9.46 11.48
CA GLU A 98 -6.81 -8.56 11.81
C GLU A 98 -7.23 -8.76 13.26
N CYS A 99 -7.51 -7.65 13.94
CA CYS A 99 -8.03 -7.65 15.29
C CYS A 99 -9.19 -6.65 15.43
N VAL A 100 -10.07 -6.91 16.39
CA VAL A 100 -11.09 -5.95 16.79
C VAL A 100 -10.44 -4.63 17.23
N SER A 101 -11.02 -3.50 16.83
CA SER A 101 -10.58 -2.19 17.31
C SER A 101 -10.82 -2.08 18.83
N PRO A 102 -9.81 -1.71 19.63
CA PRO A 102 -9.95 -1.59 21.09
C PRO A 102 -11.12 -0.72 21.54
N ASP A 103 -11.43 0.32 20.76
CA ASP A 103 -12.45 1.31 21.09
C ASP A 103 -13.85 0.97 20.53
N SER A 104 -13.99 -0.14 19.79
CA SER A 104 -15.26 -0.52 19.16
C SER A 104 -16.29 -1.10 20.13
N GLY A 105 -15.86 -1.58 21.30
CA GLY A 105 -16.72 -2.31 22.24
C GLY A 105 -17.17 -3.70 21.75
N LEU A 106 -16.70 -4.14 20.58
CA LEU A 106 -17.00 -5.46 20.05
C LEU A 106 -16.21 -6.54 20.80
N THR A 107 -16.84 -7.69 21.02
CA THR A 107 -16.18 -8.85 21.66
C THR A 107 -15.67 -9.87 20.66
N THR A 108 -16.05 -9.75 19.39
CA THR A 108 -15.65 -10.62 18.27
C THR A 108 -15.54 -9.80 16.99
N LEU A 109 -14.78 -10.29 16.00
CA LEU A 109 -14.80 -9.70 14.67
C LEU A 109 -16.17 -9.89 13.99
N PRO A 110 -16.57 -8.99 13.07
CA PRO A 110 -17.77 -9.20 12.28
C PRO A 110 -17.71 -10.52 11.50
N PRO A 111 -18.86 -11.18 11.28
CA PRO A 111 -18.92 -12.32 10.38
C PRO A 111 -18.43 -11.92 8.98
N PHE A 112 -17.85 -12.87 8.25
CA PHE A 112 -17.42 -12.71 6.87
C PHE A 112 -17.83 -13.95 6.11
N ASP A 113 -18.72 -13.77 5.14
CA ASP A 113 -19.14 -14.83 4.23
C ASP A 113 -18.24 -14.83 2.99
N LYS A 114 -17.37 -15.83 2.87
CA LYS A 114 -16.41 -15.96 1.77
C LYS A 114 -17.05 -16.03 0.37
N ASP A 115 -18.34 -16.34 0.28
CA ASP A 115 -19.05 -16.49 -0.99
C ASP A 115 -19.81 -15.21 -1.39
N SER A 116 -20.06 -14.30 -0.45
CA SER A 116 -20.91 -13.11 -0.69
C SER A 116 -20.32 -11.78 -0.20
N ASP A 117 -19.30 -11.80 0.65
CA ASP A 117 -18.57 -10.62 1.13
C ASP A 117 -17.20 -10.50 0.46
N VAL A 118 -16.65 -9.28 0.48
CA VAL A 118 -15.27 -8.97 0.10
C VAL A 118 -14.60 -8.11 1.17
N LEU A 119 -13.33 -8.40 1.46
CA LEU A 119 -12.45 -7.55 2.27
C LEU A 119 -11.77 -6.49 1.39
N LEU A 120 -12.16 -5.23 1.55
CA LEU A 120 -11.56 -4.07 0.86
C LEU A 120 -10.65 -3.26 1.77
N PHE A 121 -9.57 -2.72 1.21
CA PHE A 121 -8.64 -1.80 1.86
C PHE A 121 -8.77 -0.39 1.30
N PHE A 122 -8.59 0.63 2.15
CA PHE A 122 -8.81 2.02 1.75
C PHE A 122 -7.59 2.89 1.97
N LYS A 123 -7.33 3.78 1.01
CA LYS A 123 -6.26 4.77 1.06
C LYS A 123 -6.82 6.15 0.71
N MET A 124 -6.56 7.15 1.52
CA MET A 124 -6.87 8.54 1.20
C MET A 124 -5.63 9.23 0.63
N TYR A 125 -5.74 9.77 -0.58
CA TYR A 125 -4.71 10.62 -1.17
C TYR A 125 -5.02 12.10 -0.87
N ASP A 126 -4.06 12.79 -0.24
CA ASP A 126 -4.10 14.24 -0.07
C ASP A 126 -3.21 14.92 -1.13
N PRO A 127 -3.81 15.58 -2.15
CA PRO A 127 -3.05 16.24 -3.19
C PRO A 127 -2.20 17.42 -2.70
N LYS A 128 -2.59 18.06 -1.59
CA LYS A 128 -1.82 19.19 -1.04
C LYS A 128 -0.55 18.72 -0.36
N ALA A 129 -0.67 17.67 0.45
CA ALA A 129 0.48 17.06 1.10
C ALA A 129 1.29 16.18 0.15
N LYS A 130 0.72 15.78 -1.00
CA LYS A 130 1.26 14.75 -1.91
C LYS A 130 1.59 13.47 -1.15
N ARG A 131 0.64 13.01 -0.33
CA ARG A 131 0.79 11.85 0.54
C ARG A 131 -0.44 10.98 0.50
N ILE A 132 -0.23 9.69 0.71
CA ILE A 132 -1.28 8.70 0.93
C ILE A 132 -1.35 8.39 2.42
N TYR A 133 -2.56 8.24 2.92
CA TYR A 133 -2.88 7.82 4.26
C TYR A 133 -3.72 6.55 4.20
N TYR A 134 -3.41 5.57 5.03
CA TYR A 134 -4.24 4.39 5.16
C TYR A 134 -5.53 4.70 5.94
N CYS A 135 -6.65 4.20 5.44
CA CYS A 135 -7.98 4.42 6.00
C CYS A 135 -8.66 3.09 6.36
N GLY A 136 -7.88 2.11 6.83
CA GLY A 136 -8.41 0.84 7.32
C GLY A 136 -8.89 -0.10 6.20
N HIS A 137 -9.63 -1.11 6.63
CA HIS A 137 -10.29 -2.08 5.77
C HIS A 137 -11.77 -2.24 6.16
N HIS A 138 -12.57 -2.91 5.34
CA HIS A 138 -13.99 -3.15 5.62
C HIS A 138 -14.47 -4.38 4.85
N TYR A 139 -15.36 -5.15 5.47
CA TYR A 139 -16.12 -6.18 4.77
C TYR A 139 -17.35 -5.55 4.15
N MET A 140 -17.70 -5.98 2.94
CA MET A 140 -18.88 -5.49 2.25
C MET A 140 -19.43 -6.59 1.35
N PRO A 141 -20.76 -6.75 1.25
CA PRO A 141 -21.34 -7.64 0.26
C PRO A 141 -20.90 -7.23 -1.14
N VAL A 142 -20.51 -8.20 -1.97
CA VAL A 142 -20.06 -7.94 -3.36
C VAL A 142 -21.13 -7.26 -4.22
N ILE A 143 -22.40 -7.45 -3.84
CA ILE A 143 -23.58 -6.86 -4.48
C ILE A 143 -23.87 -5.41 -4.07
N SER A 144 -23.22 -4.90 -3.02
CA SER A 144 -23.44 -3.53 -2.54
C SER A 144 -22.95 -2.51 -3.56
N LYS A 145 -23.60 -1.34 -3.60
CA LYS A 145 -23.23 -0.29 -4.56
C LYS A 145 -22.02 0.48 -4.08
N VAL A 146 -21.16 0.90 -5.01
CA VAL A 146 -19.97 1.71 -4.72
C VAL A 146 -20.30 3.00 -3.93
N GLN A 147 -21.44 3.64 -4.20
CA GLN A 147 -21.85 4.86 -3.47
C GLN A 147 -22.00 4.66 -1.95
N GLU A 148 -22.27 3.43 -1.50
CA GLU A 148 -22.45 3.12 -0.08
C GLU A 148 -21.12 3.22 0.69
N LEU A 149 -19.97 3.18 0.00
CA LEU A 149 -18.67 3.44 0.61
C LEU A 149 -18.50 4.90 1.03
N ILE A 150 -19.16 5.85 0.35
CA ILE A 150 -18.86 7.29 0.46
C ILE A 150 -19.00 7.83 1.89
N PRO A 151 -20.10 7.57 2.63
CA PRO A 151 -20.23 8.05 4.01
C PRO A 151 -19.11 7.53 4.92
N MET A 152 -18.80 6.24 4.80
CA MET A 152 -17.74 5.58 5.58
C MET A 152 -16.36 6.17 5.25
N LEU A 153 -16.05 6.39 3.96
CA LEU A 153 -14.77 6.98 3.55
C LEU A 153 -14.64 8.43 4.04
N ASN A 154 -15.73 9.20 4.01
CA ASN A 154 -15.75 10.56 4.54
C ASN A 154 -15.49 10.57 6.05
N GLU A 155 -16.16 9.70 6.81
CA GLU A 155 -15.95 9.55 8.25
C GLU A 155 -14.50 9.20 8.57
N ARG A 156 -13.93 8.17 7.94
CA ARG A 156 -12.54 7.72 8.18
C ARG A 156 -11.50 8.76 7.80
N ALA A 157 -11.79 9.62 6.83
CA ALA A 157 -10.90 10.72 6.46
C ALA A 157 -11.14 12.01 7.25
N GLY A 158 -12.10 12.04 8.18
CA GLY A 158 -12.48 13.24 8.93
C GLY A 158 -13.08 14.33 8.04
N PHE A 159 -13.73 13.95 6.94
CA PHE A 159 -14.38 14.88 6.01
C PHE A 159 -15.84 15.09 6.38
N PRO A 160 -16.44 16.24 6.01
CA PRO A 160 -17.89 16.40 6.06
C PRO A 160 -18.62 15.28 5.31
N PRO A 161 -19.75 14.75 5.82
CA PRO A 161 -20.44 13.59 5.24
C PRO A 161 -20.84 13.73 3.77
N ASP A 162 -21.12 14.96 3.32
CA ASP A 162 -21.53 15.35 1.97
C ASP A 162 -20.36 15.68 1.04
N THR A 163 -19.12 15.45 1.48
CA THR A 163 -17.93 15.71 0.66
C THR A 163 -17.93 14.81 -0.57
N GLU A 164 -17.93 15.41 -1.75
CA GLU A 164 -17.76 14.68 -3.00
C GLU A 164 -16.34 14.08 -3.10
N LEU A 165 -16.28 12.79 -3.43
CA LEU A 165 -15.04 12.04 -3.56
C LEU A 165 -14.80 11.58 -5.01
N LEU A 166 -13.52 11.48 -5.37
CA LEU A 166 -13.06 10.72 -6.52
C LEU A 166 -12.50 9.39 -5.99
N LEU A 167 -12.96 8.28 -6.55
CA LEU A 167 -12.53 6.94 -6.20
C LEU A 167 -11.71 6.34 -7.34
N PHE A 168 -10.71 5.55 -6.96
CA PHE A 168 -9.80 4.87 -7.85
C PHE A 168 -9.53 3.46 -7.33
N GLU A 169 -9.35 2.51 -8.24
CA GLU A 169 -8.84 1.19 -7.92
C GLU A 169 -7.32 1.17 -8.10
N GLU A 170 -6.59 0.75 -7.08
CA GLU A 170 -5.15 0.46 -7.19
C GLU A 170 -4.97 -1.01 -7.59
N ILE A 171 -4.85 -1.26 -8.89
CA ILE A 171 -4.73 -2.60 -9.46
C ILE A 171 -3.30 -3.14 -9.25
N LYS A 172 -2.28 -2.38 -9.64
CA LYS A 172 -0.85 -2.72 -9.49
C LYS A 172 0.03 -1.46 -9.59
N PRO A 173 1.35 -1.55 -9.34
CA PRO A 173 2.24 -0.39 -9.50
C PRO A 173 2.08 0.28 -10.86
N ASN A 174 1.92 1.62 -10.86
CA ASN A 174 1.67 2.45 -12.05
C ASN A 174 0.37 2.16 -12.83
N LEU A 175 -0.54 1.33 -12.31
CA LEU A 175 -1.88 1.11 -12.87
C LEU A 175 -2.94 1.40 -11.81
N VAL A 176 -3.53 2.58 -11.94
CA VAL A 176 -4.61 3.08 -11.08
C VAL A 176 -5.73 3.57 -11.97
N GLU A 177 -6.92 3.01 -11.78
CA GLU A 177 -8.08 3.25 -12.63
C GLU A 177 -9.16 4.02 -11.89
N ARG A 178 -9.86 4.92 -12.60
CA ARG A 178 -10.87 5.77 -11.99
C ARG A 178 -12.19 5.02 -11.96
N ILE A 179 -12.77 4.91 -10.78
CA ILE A 179 -14.12 4.40 -10.61
C ILE A 179 -15.09 5.53 -10.97
N THR A 180 -16.02 5.26 -11.88
CA THR A 180 -16.96 6.28 -12.40
C THR A 180 -18.43 5.91 -12.20
N ASN A 181 -18.76 4.62 -12.12
CA ASN A 181 -20.13 4.17 -11.93
C ASN A 181 -20.38 3.85 -10.45
N PHE A 182 -21.05 4.76 -9.74
CA PHE A 182 -21.26 4.61 -8.30
C PHE A 182 -22.58 3.88 -7.97
N ASN A 183 -23.43 3.67 -8.97
CA ASN A 183 -24.78 3.13 -8.81
C ASN A 183 -24.87 1.61 -9.05
N GLU A 184 -23.77 1.00 -9.47
CA GLU A 184 -23.66 -0.43 -9.74
C GLU A 184 -22.98 -1.16 -8.57
N PRO A 185 -23.20 -2.49 -8.46
CA PRO A 185 -22.50 -3.35 -7.50
C PRO A 185 -20.98 -3.33 -7.63
N LEU A 186 -20.26 -3.57 -6.52
CA LEU A 186 -18.79 -3.67 -6.50
C LEU A 186 -18.26 -4.67 -7.53
N GLU A 187 -18.83 -5.88 -7.56
CA GLU A 187 -18.40 -6.97 -8.46
C GLU A 187 -18.51 -6.63 -9.96
N LYS A 188 -19.34 -5.65 -10.31
CA LYS A 188 -19.54 -5.18 -11.69
C LYS A 188 -18.62 -4.01 -12.04
N VAL A 189 -18.20 -3.25 -11.03
CA VAL A 189 -17.40 -2.03 -11.22
C VAL A 189 -15.90 -2.31 -11.13
N LEU A 190 -15.49 -3.22 -10.24
CA LEU A 190 -14.10 -3.62 -10.05
C LEU A 190 -13.85 -4.91 -10.84
N GLU A 191 -12.92 -4.86 -11.81
CA GLU A 191 -12.59 -6.03 -12.62
C GLU A 191 -11.86 -7.07 -11.76
N GLU A 192 -12.33 -8.32 -11.78
CA GLU A 192 -11.76 -9.40 -10.96
C GLU A 192 -11.72 -9.05 -9.46
N LEU A 193 -12.85 -8.55 -8.93
CA LEU A 193 -13.00 -8.25 -7.50
C LEU A 193 -12.52 -9.41 -6.62
N MET A 194 -11.59 -9.12 -5.72
CA MET A 194 -10.99 -10.09 -4.80
C MET A 194 -10.75 -9.48 -3.42
N ASP A 195 -10.70 -10.33 -2.39
CA ASP A 195 -10.21 -9.94 -1.07
C ASP A 195 -8.82 -9.32 -1.17
N GLY A 196 -8.63 -8.24 -0.43
CA GLY A 196 -7.41 -7.47 -0.45
C GLY A 196 -7.36 -6.37 -1.51
N ASP A 197 -8.41 -6.17 -2.31
CA ASP A 197 -8.49 -5.05 -3.25
C ASP A 197 -8.43 -3.69 -2.54
N ILE A 198 -7.87 -2.69 -3.24
CA ILE A 198 -7.59 -1.38 -2.66
C ILE A 198 -8.35 -0.31 -3.43
N ILE A 199 -9.16 0.45 -2.71
CA ILE A 199 -9.78 1.67 -3.19
C ILE A 199 -9.00 2.86 -2.64
N VAL A 200 -8.46 3.67 -3.55
CA VAL A 200 -7.87 4.97 -3.23
C VAL A 200 -8.89 6.06 -3.49
N PHE A 201 -9.06 6.99 -2.56
CA PHE A 201 -9.99 8.10 -2.69
C PHE A 201 -9.34 9.44 -2.37
N GLN A 202 -9.90 10.51 -2.93
CA GLN A 202 -9.50 11.88 -2.64
C GLN A 202 -10.70 12.81 -2.75
N LYS A 203 -10.63 13.99 -2.13
CA LYS A 203 -11.63 15.05 -2.34
C LYS A 203 -11.70 15.42 -3.81
N LYS A 204 -12.91 15.54 -4.35
CA LYS A 204 -13.13 16.10 -5.68
C LYS A 204 -12.70 17.57 -5.68
N PRO A 205 -11.79 18.00 -6.57
CA PRO A 205 -11.39 19.40 -6.65
C PRO A 205 -12.60 20.28 -7.01
N ARG A 206 -12.76 21.43 -6.35
CA ARG A 206 -13.76 22.42 -6.73
C ARG A 206 -13.39 23.02 -8.10
N GLU A 207 -14.30 22.95 -9.07
CA GLU A 207 -14.08 23.42 -10.45
C GLU A 207 -13.65 24.90 -10.53
N ASN A 208 -14.12 25.73 -9.58
CA ASN A 208 -13.92 27.17 -9.57
C ASN A 208 -12.47 27.66 -9.36
N ARG A 209 -11.48 26.79 -9.11
CA ARG A 209 -10.06 27.22 -8.98
C ARG A 209 -9.30 27.31 -10.30
N ARG A 210 -9.78 26.70 -11.39
CA ARG A 210 -9.09 26.71 -12.69
C ARG A 210 -9.16 28.05 -13.44
N HIS A 211 -10.05 28.96 -13.01
CA HIS A 211 -10.29 30.23 -13.70
C HIS A 211 -9.75 31.46 -12.95
N LEU A 212 -9.03 31.30 -11.83
CA LEU A 212 -8.37 32.45 -11.20
C LEU A 212 -7.04 32.77 -11.90
N PRO A 213 -6.85 33.98 -12.44
CA PRO A 213 -5.63 34.36 -13.18
C PRO A 213 -4.35 34.38 -12.32
N ASN A 214 -4.47 34.24 -10.99
CA ASN A 214 -3.37 34.20 -10.03
C ASN A 214 -3.28 32.87 -9.24
N ALA A 215 -3.90 31.79 -9.72
CA ALA A 215 -3.75 30.47 -9.09
C ALA A 215 -2.31 29.96 -9.28
N THR A 216 -1.44 30.30 -8.34
CA THR A 216 -0.08 29.78 -8.18
C THR A 216 -0.06 28.41 -7.51
N GLU A 217 -1.24 27.81 -7.26
CA GLU A 217 -1.29 26.44 -6.77
C GLU A 217 -0.88 25.50 -7.90
N PRO A 218 0.17 24.67 -7.70
CA PRO A 218 0.59 23.71 -8.70
C PRO A 218 -0.60 22.85 -9.08
N GLU A 219 -0.74 22.59 -10.39
CA GLU A 219 -1.66 21.64 -10.99
C GLU A 219 -1.87 20.47 -10.03
N VAL A 220 -3.09 20.33 -9.50
CA VAL A 220 -3.40 19.36 -8.45
C VAL A 220 -3.12 17.98 -9.02
N SER A 221 -1.93 17.44 -8.72
CA SER A 221 -1.52 16.12 -9.20
C SER A 221 -2.57 15.13 -8.76
N THR A 222 -3.21 14.47 -9.72
CA THR A 222 -4.25 13.49 -9.43
C THR A 222 -3.64 12.26 -8.73
N CYS A 223 -4.44 11.48 -8.02
CA CYS A 223 -4.01 10.20 -7.44
C CYS A 223 -3.23 9.34 -8.45
N ARG A 224 -3.72 9.25 -9.71
CA ARG A 224 -3.06 8.53 -10.79
C ARG A 224 -1.65 9.07 -11.10
N GLU A 225 -1.48 10.39 -11.08
CA GLU A 225 -0.17 11.02 -11.33
C GLU A 225 0.78 10.79 -10.16
N TYR A 226 0.28 10.84 -8.92
CA TYR A 226 1.08 10.50 -7.75
C TYR A 226 1.65 9.08 -7.83
N PHE A 227 0.82 8.08 -8.12
CA PHE A 227 1.30 6.70 -8.26
C PHE A 227 2.25 6.51 -9.45
N ARG A 228 2.01 7.24 -10.54
CA ARG A 228 2.92 7.26 -11.69
C ARG A 228 4.28 7.84 -11.31
N ASP A 229 4.30 8.99 -10.65
CA ASP A 229 5.54 9.65 -10.23
C ASP A 229 6.30 8.78 -9.22
N LEU A 230 5.58 8.17 -8.25
CA LEU A 230 6.15 7.23 -7.29
C LEU A 230 6.80 6.02 -7.97
N PHE A 231 6.16 5.43 -8.98
CA PHE A 231 6.69 4.28 -9.70
C PHE A 231 8.01 4.58 -10.43
N TYR A 232 8.14 5.78 -10.99
CA TYR A 232 9.36 6.18 -11.69
C TYR A 232 10.38 6.84 -10.76
N ARG A 233 10.07 7.05 -9.48
CA ARG A 233 10.97 7.69 -8.53
C ARG A 233 12.16 6.78 -8.23
N VAL A 234 13.36 7.36 -8.25
CA VAL A 234 14.61 6.67 -7.93
C VAL A 234 15.49 7.58 -7.09
N GLU A 235 16.13 7.04 -6.06
CA GLU A 235 17.20 7.73 -5.33
C GLU A 235 18.53 7.43 -6.01
N VAL A 236 19.26 8.49 -6.38
CA VAL A 236 20.56 8.38 -7.05
C VAL A 236 21.59 9.13 -6.22
N THR A 237 22.68 8.45 -5.88
CA THR A 237 23.86 9.06 -5.27
C THR A 237 24.85 9.46 -6.35
N PHE A 238 25.21 10.75 -6.36
CA PHE A 238 26.21 11.31 -7.26
C PHE A 238 27.51 11.55 -6.51
N CYS A 239 28.61 11.02 -7.03
CA CYS A 239 29.96 11.23 -6.52
C CYS A 239 30.80 11.99 -7.54
N ASP A 240 31.64 12.91 -7.08
CA ASP A 240 32.63 13.59 -7.90
C ASP A 240 33.82 12.65 -8.15
N LYS A 241 34.01 12.28 -9.43
CA LYS A 241 35.11 11.43 -9.88
C LYS A 241 36.50 12.01 -9.56
N MET A 242 36.62 13.32 -9.40
CA MET A 242 37.88 13.99 -9.12
C MET A 242 38.26 13.95 -7.63
N ILE A 243 37.33 13.60 -6.75
CA ILE A 243 37.54 13.54 -5.30
C ILE A 243 37.64 12.07 -4.88
N PRO A 244 38.84 11.58 -4.47
CA PRO A 244 38.99 10.22 -4.00
C PRO A 244 38.10 9.95 -2.78
N ASN A 245 37.35 8.85 -2.81
CA ASN A 245 36.42 8.43 -1.74
C ASN A 245 35.33 9.46 -1.42
N ASP A 246 34.86 10.22 -2.41
CA ASP A 246 33.74 11.14 -2.22
C ASP A 246 32.47 10.38 -1.79
N PRO A 247 31.91 10.68 -0.61
CA PRO A 247 30.63 10.11 -0.19
C PRO A 247 29.47 10.56 -1.10
N GLY A 248 29.67 11.65 -1.86
CA GLY A 248 28.70 12.18 -2.79
C GLY A 248 27.48 12.80 -2.10
N PHE A 249 26.42 12.99 -2.88
CA PHE A 249 25.11 13.38 -2.36
C PHE A 249 24.01 12.57 -3.04
N THR A 250 22.98 12.24 -2.27
CA THR A 250 21.79 11.55 -2.78
C THR A 250 20.69 12.55 -3.11
N MET A 251 19.98 12.30 -4.21
CA MET A 251 18.76 13.03 -4.55
C MET A 251 17.72 12.11 -5.18
N GLU A 252 16.45 12.45 -5.00
CA GLU A 252 15.33 11.80 -5.68
C GLU A 252 15.19 12.35 -7.11
N LEU A 253 15.12 11.44 -8.08
CA LEU A 253 14.96 11.71 -9.49
C LEU A 253 13.86 10.82 -10.07
N SER A 254 13.58 10.97 -11.37
CA SER A 254 12.69 10.08 -12.09
C SER A 254 13.43 9.33 -13.19
N THR A 255 13.19 8.03 -13.32
CA THR A 255 13.71 7.18 -14.41
C THR A 255 13.17 7.58 -15.79
N ARG A 256 12.17 8.47 -15.85
CA ARG A 256 11.68 9.09 -17.10
C ARG A 256 12.47 10.33 -17.53
N MET A 257 13.35 10.85 -16.68
CA MET A 257 14.13 12.03 -17.01
C MET A 257 15.07 11.75 -18.19
N ASN A 258 15.10 12.68 -19.13
CA ASN A 258 16.14 12.69 -20.15
C ASN A 258 17.44 13.33 -19.61
N TYR A 259 18.52 13.27 -20.40
CA TYR A 259 19.83 13.80 -19.99
C TYR A 259 19.80 15.29 -19.61
N GLN A 260 19.04 16.12 -20.34
CA GLN A 260 18.94 17.56 -20.06
C GLN A 260 18.23 17.84 -18.74
N GLN A 261 17.14 17.12 -18.45
CA GLN A 261 16.41 17.22 -17.20
C GLN A 261 17.27 16.77 -16.02
N LEU A 262 17.96 15.64 -16.17
CA LEU A 262 18.92 15.12 -15.19
C LEU A 262 20.02 16.15 -14.90
N GLY A 263 20.69 16.64 -15.94
CA GLY A 263 21.76 17.62 -15.80
C GLY A 263 21.29 18.91 -15.15
N SER A 264 20.08 19.39 -15.49
CA SER A 264 19.50 20.59 -14.86
C SER A 264 19.20 20.40 -13.38
N ALA A 265 18.63 19.26 -12.99
CA ALA A 265 18.32 18.95 -11.59
C ALA A 265 19.60 18.85 -10.74
N VAL A 266 20.61 18.15 -11.25
CA VAL A 266 21.89 18.01 -10.55
C VAL A 266 22.64 19.35 -10.46
N ALA A 267 22.68 20.13 -11.55
CA ALA A 267 23.31 21.43 -11.58
C ALA A 267 22.70 22.41 -10.57
N GLN A 268 21.36 22.41 -10.45
CA GLN A 268 20.65 23.19 -9.44
C GLN A 268 21.08 22.79 -8.02
N ARG A 269 21.24 21.49 -7.76
CA ARG A 269 21.64 20.99 -6.43
C ARG A 269 23.06 21.40 -6.03
N VAL A 270 24.00 21.37 -6.97
CA VAL A 270 25.41 21.69 -6.72
C VAL A 270 25.76 23.16 -6.99
N GLY A 271 24.80 23.97 -7.45
CA GLY A 271 24.98 25.41 -7.67
C GLY A 271 25.87 25.76 -8.87
N THR A 272 25.78 25.02 -9.97
CA THR A 272 26.57 25.24 -11.19
C THR A 272 25.70 25.31 -12.45
N ASP A 273 26.33 25.57 -13.61
CA ASP A 273 25.69 25.48 -14.92
C ASP A 273 25.65 24.02 -15.40
N PRO A 274 24.50 23.49 -15.89
CA PRO A 274 24.41 22.13 -16.43
C PRO A 274 25.46 21.80 -17.50
N ALA A 275 25.89 22.78 -18.30
CA ALA A 275 26.92 22.61 -19.33
C ALA A 275 28.33 22.37 -18.76
N ARG A 276 28.53 22.59 -17.45
CA ARG A 276 29.79 22.33 -16.74
C ARG A 276 29.81 20.96 -16.05
N LEU A 277 28.76 20.17 -16.19
CA LEU A 277 28.68 18.82 -15.64
C LEU A 277 28.89 17.77 -16.74
N GLN A 278 29.79 16.82 -16.46
CA GLN A 278 29.96 15.61 -17.26
C GLN A 278 29.58 14.39 -16.42
N PHE A 279 28.58 13.65 -16.88
CA PHE A 279 28.15 12.41 -16.25
C PHE A 279 28.82 11.20 -16.90
N PHE A 280 29.01 10.14 -16.12
CA PHE A 280 29.58 8.87 -16.57
C PHE A 280 28.57 7.75 -16.38
N LYS A 281 28.57 6.77 -17.28
CA LYS A 281 27.73 5.57 -17.12
C LYS A 281 28.27 4.69 -16.00
N THR A 282 27.38 3.97 -15.32
CA THR A 282 27.75 2.95 -14.34
C THR A 282 28.42 1.76 -15.03
N GLN A 283 29.41 1.13 -14.40
CA GLN A 283 29.94 -0.16 -14.83
C GLN A 283 29.23 -1.29 -14.07
N THR A 284 28.78 -2.33 -14.77
CA THR A 284 27.93 -3.40 -14.18
C THR A 284 28.62 -4.18 -13.06
N TYR A 285 29.95 -4.30 -13.09
CA TYR A 285 30.71 -5.18 -12.19
C TYR A 285 31.78 -4.46 -11.37
N LYS A 286 31.90 -3.14 -11.51
CA LYS A 286 32.91 -2.35 -10.80
C LYS A 286 32.26 -1.10 -10.23
N ASP A 287 32.57 -0.83 -8.97
CA ASP A 287 32.17 0.39 -8.29
C ASP A 287 33.11 1.54 -8.67
N SER A 288 33.08 1.89 -9.95
CA SER A 288 33.92 2.92 -10.56
C SER A 288 33.22 3.54 -11.77
N PRO A 289 33.40 4.84 -12.04
CA PRO A 289 32.77 5.49 -13.18
C PRO A 289 33.21 4.83 -14.49
N GLY A 290 32.26 4.60 -15.38
CA GLY A 290 32.52 4.13 -16.74
C GLY A 290 33.15 5.19 -17.63
N ASN A 291 33.18 4.87 -18.92
CA ASN A 291 33.51 5.82 -19.99
C ASN A 291 32.29 6.66 -20.37
#